data_AF-A0A2G7FN39-F1
#
_entry.id   AF-A0A2G7FN39-F1
#
_cell.length_a   1.000
_cell.length_b   1.000
_cell.length_c   1.000
_cell.angle_alpha   90.00
_cell.angle_beta   90.00
_cell.angle_gamma   90.00
#
_symmetry.space_group_name_H-M   'P 1'
#
loop_
_entity.id
_entity.type
_entity.pdbx_description
1 polymer ?
#
loop_
_entity_poly.entity_id
_entity_poly.type
_entity_poly.pdbx_seq_one_letter_code
_entity_poly.pdbx_strand_id
1 'polypeptide(L)'
;MDDWIVATCAHYASSKAMDWMLRTRLDIRVVEETLIAAASNPFGADMIRLLLDRGEPGTQISEKILLAAAANHKCPEILRFVLDKLDPAAPMTQTMILTVAEEIVGDLSFNYGGEDEKTFKVVIEELSPNTVLTEKVREGLVMKGSAMVRLVLDRQQAGFVVSEKTMEIAAASWKNDAVEFLQLLMTNGGGEVPISEGIVCAAAGNKFRGSSVMEYLFQAQGDSLPITENVIVAATNSPQALEKILNRFPEARITDKVLVAACRNKDAMVMLLSRPHNDLPIEAIMTEIRQDCIGMWSTETVEVFGLLVDRHLVDVDAWVVETVAASPRLLEVLLSKKPDVLITQQALIQAAENLDSLRLLLKEEKNHGLVTEEVMMAAAKSDFGRAEKMRCILHRVESAPLTQKVLKEAMSHRSFDTVKLILARRPDLNLKASWEEIRHDVDMPGVKKGYATMVLARLTDFKLTESMLQDYAYDREQKDDDGFDSFDNMIGTLGQYERVLPATEGVGVIVLERCIDRVAKRFLRYRPNLPITDKFLQAVERNPKANKEGLLSLLARKRG
;
A
#
# COMPACT_ATOMS: atom_id res chain seq x y z
N MET A 1 -18.11 -17.14 35.10
CA MET A 1 -18.24 -16.74 33.69
C MET A 1 -16.97 -15.98 33.37
N ASP A 2 -16.32 -16.27 32.25
CA ASP A 2 -14.99 -15.69 31.96
C ASP A 2 -15.10 -14.18 31.70
N ASP A 3 -14.16 -13.39 32.23
CA ASP A 3 -14.16 -11.92 32.11
C ASP A 3 -14.18 -11.46 30.64
N TRP A 4 -13.58 -12.24 29.75
CA TRP A 4 -13.63 -12.03 28.30
C TRP A 4 -15.05 -12.05 27.72
N ILE A 5 -15.92 -12.95 28.21
CA ILE A 5 -17.32 -13.05 27.76
C ILE A 5 -18.09 -11.81 28.21
N VAL A 6 -17.86 -11.35 29.44
CA VAL A 6 -18.51 -10.16 30.01
C VAL A 6 -18.07 -8.91 29.25
N ALA A 7 -16.78 -8.75 28.96
CA ALA A 7 -16.26 -7.66 28.14
C ALA A 7 -16.83 -7.69 26.71
N THR A 8 -16.93 -8.88 26.09
CA THR A 8 -17.56 -9.03 24.77
C THR A 8 -19.03 -8.58 24.79
N CYS A 9 -19.78 -8.97 25.82
CA CYS A 9 -21.14 -8.48 26.03
C CYS A 9 -21.18 -6.95 26.23
N ALA A 10 -20.22 -6.38 26.98
CA ALA A 10 -20.15 -4.94 27.21
C ALA A 10 -19.93 -4.16 25.91
N HIS A 11 -19.19 -4.73 24.94
CA HIS A 11 -18.99 -4.09 23.64
C HIS A 11 -20.20 -4.25 22.69
N TYR A 12 -20.78 -5.45 22.58
CA TYR A 12 -21.75 -5.76 21.52
C TYR A 12 -23.22 -5.76 21.95
N ALA A 13 -23.53 -5.76 23.25
CA ALA A 13 -24.90 -5.83 23.74
C ALA A 13 -25.49 -4.44 24.04
N SER A 14 -26.82 -4.40 24.20
CA SER A 14 -27.50 -3.24 24.79
C SER A 14 -27.31 -3.20 26.31
N SER A 15 -27.33 -2.00 26.89
CA SER A 15 -27.27 -1.81 28.35
C SER A 15 -28.37 -2.58 29.09
N LYS A 16 -29.58 -2.71 28.50
CA LYS A 16 -30.69 -3.48 29.08
C LYS A 16 -30.37 -4.98 29.18
N ALA A 17 -29.74 -5.55 28.16
CA ALA A 17 -29.34 -6.96 28.17
C ALA A 17 -28.22 -7.20 29.20
N MET A 18 -27.26 -6.27 29.27
CA MET A 18 -26.20 -6.32 30.29
C MET A 18 -26.78 -6.20 31.71
N ASP A 19 -27.69 -5.25 31.97
CA ASP A 19 -28.31 -5.09 33.29
C ASP A 19 -29.08 -6.34 33.71
N TRP A 20 -29.84 -6.95 32.80
CA TRP A 20 -30.52 -8.21 33.07
C TRP A 20 -29.53 -9.32 33.43
N MET A 21 -28.45 -9.47 32.66
CA MET A 21 -27.40 -10.47 32.92
C MET A 21 -26.76 -10.27 34.30
N LEU A 22 -26.39 -9.03 34.65
CA LEU A 22 -25.79 -8.70 35.95
C LEU A 22 -26.76 -8.95 37.13
N ARG A 23 -28.06 -8.73 36.95
CA ARG A 23 -29.08 -9.00 37.99
C ARG A 23 -29.32 -10.50 38.18
N THR A 24 -29.26 -11.29 37.11
CA THR A 24 -29.47 -12.74 37.17
C THR A 24 -28.23 -13.50 37.66
N ARG A 25 -27.04 -12.91 37.50
CA ARG A 25 -25.75 -13.53 37.83
C ARG A 25 -24.91 -12.61 38.72
N LEU A 26 -25.09 -12.75 40.03
CA LEU A 26 -24.36 -11.99 41.05
C LEU A 26 -22.86 -12.34 41.13
N ASP A 27 -22.41 -13.40 40.44
CA ASP A 27 -21.00 -13.80 40.35
C ASP A 27 -20.20 -13.00 39.30
N ILE A 28 -20.87 -12.22 38.45
CA ILE A 28 -20.21 -11.41 37.43
C ILE A 28 -19.55 -10.20 38.07
N ARG A 29 -18.26 -10.01 37.77
CA ARG A 29 -17.46 -8.87 38.20
C ARG A 29 -17.27 -7.90 37.05
N VAL A 30 -17.34 -6.61 37.34
CA VAL A 30 -17.02 -5.55 36.39
C VAL A 30 -15.58 -5.12 36.64
N VAL A 31 -14.68 -5.69 35.84
CA VAL A 31 -13.24 -5.38 35.83
C VAL A 31 -12.92 -4.27 34.82
N GLU A 32 -11.67 -3.79 34.80
CA GLU A 32 -11.22 -2.72 33.90
C GLU A 32 -11.47 -3.06 32.43
N GLU A 33 -11.19 -4.29 31.99
CA GLU A 33 -11.43 -4.75 30.61
C GLU A 33 -12.91 -4.63 30.20
N THR A 34 -13.83 -4.85 31.14
CA THR A 34 -15.27 -4.69 30.91
C THR A 34 -15.63 -3.22 30.71
N LEU A 35 -14.98 -2.29 31.42
CA LEU A 35 -15.17 -0.85 31.24
C LEU A 35 -14.53 -0.33 29.94
N ILE A 36 -13.35 -0.83 29.56
CA ILE A 36 -12.73 -0.52 28.26
C ILE A 36 -13.66 -0.93 27.10
N ALA A 37 -14.21 -2.15 27.18
CA ALA A 37 -15.16 -2.64 26.19
C ALA A 37 -16.45 -1.82 26.15
N ALA A 38 -16.95 -1.40 27.32
CA ALA A 38 -18.11 -0.52 27.44
C ALA A 38 -17.87 0.89 26.88
N ALA A 39 -16.67 1.44 27.05
CA ALA A 39 -16.27 2.72 26.46
C ALA A 39 -16.23 2.66 24.92
N SER A 40 -15.96 1.47 24.36
CA SER A 40 -16.02 1.22 22.91
C SER A 40 -17.41 0.81 22.40
N ASN A 41 -18.45 0.85 23.23
CA ASN A 41 -19.79 0.39 22.86
C ASN A 41 -20.45 1.30 21.80
N PRO A 42 -20.98 0.76 20.69
CA PRO A 42 -21.51 1.56 19.59
C PRO A 42 -22.98 2.00 19.77
N PHE A 43 -23.60 1.73 20.92
CA PHE A 43 -25.01 2.01 21.21
C PHE A 43 -25.22 3.17 22.21
N GLY A 44 -24.16 3.94 22.50
CA GLY A 44 -24.22 5.13 23.35
C GLY A 44 -23.74 4.89 24.79
N ALA A 45 -23.82 5.95 25.61
CA ALA A 45 -23.21 6.00 26.93
C ALA A 45 -23.93 5.20 28.04
N ASP A 46 -25.08 4.60 27.75
CA ASP A 46 -25.84 3.87 28.77
C ASP A 46 -25.12 2.61 29.27
N MET A 47 -24.30 1.97 28.42
CA MET A 47 -23.51 0.81 28.82
C MET A 47 -22.44 1.19 29.83
N ILE A 48 -21.63 2.22 29.53
CA ILE A 48 -20.57 2.67 30.45
C ILE A 48 -21.16 3.24 31.75
N ARG A 49 -22.31 3.95 31.68
CA ARG A 49 -23.02 4.43 32.87
C ARG A 49 -23.43 3.30 33.80
N LEU A 50 -24.04 2.25 33.25
CA LEU A 50 -24.47 1.08 34.00
C LEU A 50 -23.30 0.38 34.69
N LEU A 51 -22.19 0.22 33.97
CA LEU A 51 -21.07 -0.59 34.44
C LEU A 51 -20.15 0.17 35.39
N LEU A 52 -19.98 1.49 35.21
CA LEU A 52 -19.12 2.29 36.09
C LEU A 52 -19.63 2.28 37.54
N ASP A 53 -20.95 2.35 37.75
CA ASP A 53 -21.57 2.28 39.08
C ASP A 53 -21.47 0.88 39.72
N ARG A 54 -21.12 -0.15 38.93
CA ARG A 54 -21.00 -1.55 39.37
C ARG A 54 -19.56 -2.08 39.31
N GLY A 55 -18.59 -1.20 39.08
CA GLY A 55 -17.16 -1.53 39.11
C GLY A 55 -16.74 -2.09 40.45
N GLU A 56 -15.73 -2.96 40.47
CA GLU A 56 -15.15 -3.43 41.73
C GLU A 56 -14.58 -2.24 42.55
N PRO A 57 -14.59 -2.31 43.90
CA PRO A 57 -14.03 -1.26 44.75
C PRO A 57 -12.58 -0.92 44.36
N GLY A 58 -12.33 0.34 43.99
CA GLY A 58 -11.01 0.80 43.54
C GLY A 58 -10.83 0.87 42.03
N THR A 59 -11.82 0.43 41.23
CA THR A 59 -11.81 0.62 39.77
C THR A 59 -11.99 2.12 39.47
N GLN A 60 -10.92 2.77 39.05
CA GLN A 60 -10.92 4.18 38.62
C GLN A 60 -10.93 4.27 37.10
N ILE A 61 -11.32 5.42 36.58
CA ILE A 61 -11.17 5.72 35.16
C ILE A 61 -9.68 5.78 34.85
N SER A 62 -9.22 4.84 34.02
CA SER A 62 -7.85 4.74 33.57
C SER A 62 -7.67 5.38 32.20
N GLU A 63 -6.41 5.57 31.81
CA GLU A 63 -6.04 6.06 30.48
C GLU A 63 -6.60 5.19 29.36
N LYS A 64 -6.60 3.86 29.56
CA LYS A 64 -7.14 2.91 28.59
C LYS A 64 -8.63 3.08 28.36
N ILE A 65 -9.39 3.41 29.41
CA ILE A 65 -10.83 3.67 29.30
C ILE A 65 -11.07 4.97 28.53
N LEU A 66 -10.29 6.02 28.79
CA LEU A 66 -10.38 7.27 28.02
C LEU A 66 -10.00 7.07 26.55
N LEU A 67 -8.92 6.34 26.26
CA LEU A 67 -8.49 6.04 24.89
C LEU A 67 -9.57 5.26 24.13
N ALA A 68 -10.17 4.26 24.76
CA ALA A 68 -11.29 3.50 24.18
C ALA A 68 -12.51 4.38 23.91
N ALA A 69 -12.82 5.33 24.80
CA ALA A 69 -13.91 6.29 24.60
C ALA A 69 -13.59 7.29 23.47
N ALA A 70 -12.35 7.76 23.38
CA ALA A 70 -11.90 8.70 22.35
C ALA A 70 -11.89 8.08 20.94
N ALA A 71 -11.49 6.80 20.82
CA ALA A 71 -11.54 6.05 19.57
C ALA A 71 -12.97 5.69 19.11
N ASN A 72 -13.98 5.88 19.97
CA ASN A 72 -15.36 5.58 19.67
C ASN A 72 -16.09 6.78 19.04
N HIS A 73 -15.75 7.10 17.80
CA HIS A 73 -16.30 8.23 17.05
C HIS A 73 -17.84 8.18 16.88
N LYS A 74 -18.45 7.00 16.98
CA LYS A 74 -19.90 6.80 16.88
C LYS A 74 -20.68 7.37 18.07
N CYS A 75 -20.04 7.48 19.23
CA CYS A 75 -20.70 7.84 20.49
C CYS A 75 -19.83 8.81 21.31
N PRO A 76 -19.63 10.06 20.85
CA PRO A 76 -18.79 11.04 21.53
C PRO A 76 -19.30 11.41 22.93
N GLU A 77 -20.56 11.12 23.26
CA GLU A 77 -21.14 11.31 24.59
C GLU A 77 -20.49 10.41 25.65
N ILE A 78 -19.89 9.28 25.24
CA ILE A 78 -19.15 8.39 26.13
C ILE A 78 -17.92 9.11 26.65
N LEU A 79 -17.13 9.72 25.76
CA LEU A 79 -15.93 10.47 26.15
C LEU A 79 -16.27 11.59 27.13
N ARG A 80 -17.31 12.38 26.85
CA ARG A 80 -17.79 13.42 27.76
C ARG A 80 -18.16 12.88 29.13
N PHE A 81 -18.94 11.80 29.17
CA PHE A 81 -19.33 11.18 30.44
C PHE A 81 -18.14 10.70 31.25
N VAL A 82 -17.13 10.11 30.62
CA VAL A 82 -15.93 9.65 31.31
C VAL A 82 -15.10 10.84 31.80
N LEU A 83 -14.96 11.91 31.01
CA LEU A 83 -14.28 13.13 31.41
C LEU A 83 -14.98 13.84 32.59
N ASP A 84 -16.32 13.92 32.60
CA ASP A 84 -17.14 14.51 33.67
C ASP A 84 -16.94 13.82 35.04
N LYS A 85 -16.42 12.59 35.05
CA LYS A 85 -16.17 11.80 36.26
C LYS A 85 -14.76 11.95 36.80
N LEU A 86 -13.86 12.57 36.05
CA LEU A 86 -12.50 12.86 36.48
C LEU A 86 -12.46 14.21 37.20
N ASP A 87 -11.57 14.35 38.19
CA ASP A 87 -11.28 15.67 38.76
C ASP A 87 -10.39 16.44 37.77
N PRO A 88 -10.89 17.53 37.13
CA PRO A 88 -10.11 18.28 36.15
C PRO A 88 -8.91 19.00 36.79
N ALA A 89 -8.93 19.25 38.11
CA ALA A 89 -7.82 19.89 38.80
C ALA A 89 -6.68 18.91 39.15
N ALA A 90 -6.92 17.59 39.09
CA ALA A 90 -5.91 16.60 39.43
C ALA A 90 -4.82 16.53 38.34
N PRO A 91 -3.51 16.61 38.70
CA PRO A 91 -2.42 16.54 37.72
C PRO A 91 -2.43 15.26 36.87
N MET A 92 -2.78 14.12 37.47
CA MET A 92 -2.86 12.83 36.77
C MET A 92 -3.94 12.83 35.68
N THR A 93 -5.08 13.48 35.93
CA THR A 93 -6.15 13.66 34.93
C THR A 93 -5.62 14.45 33.72
N GLN A 94 -4.90 15.53 33.96
CA GLN A 94 -4.34 16.38 32.90
C GLN A 94 -3.31 15.62 32.05
N THR A 95 -2.45 14.81 32.67
CA THR A 95 -1.54 13.91 31.95
C THR A 95 -2.31 12.91 31.08
N MET A 96 -3.36 12.31 31.61
CA MET A 96 -4.17 11.33 30.88
C MET A 96 -4.87 11.94 29.66
N ILE A 97 -5.44 13.14 29.82
CA ILE A 97 -6.08 13.90 28.74
C ILE A 97 -5.05 14.28 27.67
N LEU A 98 -3.82 14.68 28.06
CA LEU A 98 -2.74 14.95 27.12
C LEU A 98 -2.34 13.71 26.31
N THR A 99 -2.18 12.55 26.95
CA THR A 99 -1.87 11.30 26.22
C THR A 99 -2.97 10.97 25.22
N VAL A 100 -4.23 11.12 25.60
CA VAL A 100 -5.37 10.92 24.69
C VAL A 100 -5.32 11.91 23.53
N ALA A 101 -4.98 13.17 23.77
CA ALA A 101 -4.81 14.16 22.71
C ALA A 101 -3.71 13.75 21.73
N GLU A 102 -2.57 13.25 22.22
CA GLU A 102 -1.46 12.74 21.39
C GLU A 102 -1.84 11.53 20.55
N GLU A 103 -2.65 10.63 21.08
CA GLU A 103 -3.15 9.44 20.37
C GLU A 103 -4.19 9.80 19.32
N ILE A 104 -5.09 10.77 19.60
CA ILE A 104 -6.05 11.28 18.59
C ILE A 104 -5.33 11.94 17.41
N VAL A 105 -4.22 12.63 17.67
CA VAL A 105 -3.36 13.18 16.60
C VAL A 105 -2.70 12.04 15.80
N GLY A 106 -2.47 10.88 16.43
CA GLY A 106 -1.88 9.69 15.81
C GLY A 106 -0.43 9.90 15.37
N ASP A 107 0.12 8.98 14.57
CA ASP A 107 1.24 9.37 13.71
C ASP A 107 0.69 10.38 12.70
N LEU A 108 1.39 11.51 12.50
CA LEU A 108 1.04 12.74 11.75
C LEU A 108 0.63 12.55 10.26
N SER A 109 0.01 11.42 9.93
CA SER A 109 -0.58 11.09 8.65
C SER A 109 -1.88 11.86 8.48
N PHE A 110 -1.99 12.54 7.34
CA PHE A 110 -3.08 13.43 6.95
C PHE A 110 -4.43 12.69 6.87
N ASN A 111 -5.03 12.36 8.01
CA ASN A 111 -6.32 11.70 8.08
C ASN A 111 -7.42 12.75 8.20
N TYR A 112 -8.08 13.00 7.07
CA TYR A 112 -9.17 13.97 6.95
C TYR A 112 -10.51 13.34 7.37
N GLY A 113 -10.65 13.02 8.65
CA GLY A 113 -11.92 12.67 9.29
C GLY A 113 -12.50 13.87 10.04
N GLY A 114 -13.74 14.26 9.75
CA GLY A 114 -14.44 15.34 10.47
C GLY A 114 -14.87 14.97 11.90
N GLU A 115 -14.91 13.68 12.23
CA GLU A 115 -15.26 13.19 13.57
C GLU A 115 -14.10 13.35 14.57
N ASP A 116 -12.85 13.16 14.11
CA ASP A 116 -11.64 13.35 14.94
C ASP A 116 -11.47 14.80 15.40
N GLU A 117 -11.88 15.78 14.58
CA GLU A 117 -11.82 17.20 14.96
C GLU A 117 -12.74 17.52 16.14
N LYS A 118 -13.93 16.90 16.21
CA LYS A 118 -14.87 17.10 17.32
C LYS A 118 -14.37 16.46 18.60
N THR A 119 -13.88 15.23 18.52
CA THR A 119 -13.32 14.51 19.68
C THR A 119 -12.09 15.23 20.21
N PHE A 120 -11.16 15.63 19.33
CA PHE A 120 -9.98 16.38 19.71
C PHE A 120 -10.34 17.70 20.40
N LYS A 121 -11.33 18.43 19.88
CA LYS A 121 -11.82 19.66 20.51
C LYS A 121 -12.29 19.44 21.96
N VAL A 122 -13.07 18.39 22.21
CA VAL A 122 -13.56 18.06 23.57
C VAL A 122 -12.39 17.81 24.53
N VAL A 123 -11.39 17.04 24.10
CA VAL A 123 -10.21 16.74 24.92
C VAL A 123 -9.42 18.02 25.25
N ILE A 124 -9.27 18.93 24.30
CA ILE A 124 -8.60 20.23 24.51
C ILE A 124 -9.42 21.14 25.43
N GLU A 125 -10.75 21.12 25.37
CA GLU A 125 -11.61 21.92 26.25
C GLU A 125 -11.54 21.50 27.73
N GLU A 126 -11.23 20.23 28.01
CA GLU A 126 -11.03 19.69 29.36
C GLU A 126 -9.61 19.91 29.93
N LEU A 127 -8.65 20.33 29.09
CA LEU A 127 -7.33 20.71 29.58
C LEU A 127 -7.42 21.99 30.42
N SER A 128 -6.86 21.95 31.63
CA SER A 128 -6.66 23.15 32.42
C SER A 128 -5.79 24.14 31.65
N PRO A 129 -6.07 25.46 31.66
CA PRO A 129 -5.25 26.46 30.98
C PRO A 129 -3.76 26.41 31.35
N ASN A 130 -3.42 25.92 32.56
CA ASN A 130 -2.04 25.81 33.04
C ASN A 130 -1.33 24.53 32.58
N THR A 131 -2.04 23.59 31.96
CA THR A 131 -1.46 22.36 31.45
C THR A 131 -0.61 22.67 30.22
N VAL A 132 0.69 22.35 30.29
CA VAL A 132 1.65 22.61 29.22
C VAL A 132 1.41 21.64 28.06
N LEU A 133 1.07 22.17 26.89
CA LEU A 133 0.91 21.36 25.68
C LEU A 133 2.24 20.74 25.23
N THR A 134 2.19 19.52 24.73
CA THR A 134 3.33 18.86 24.08
C THR A 134 3.50 19.35 22.64
N GLU A 135 4.68 19.13 22.05
CA GLU A 135 4.96 19.45 20.63
C GLU A 135 3.90 18.83 19.70
N LYS A 136 3.62 17.54 19.89
CA LYS A 136 2.67 16.79 19.06
C LYS A 136 1.25 17.34 19.14
N VAL A 137 0.78 17.72 20.33
CA VAL A 137 -0.54 18.33 20.51
C VAL A 137 -0.59 19.73 19.90
N ARG A 138 0.48 20.53 20.01
CA ARG A 138 0.58 21.84 19.32
C ARG A 138 0.46 21.70 17.80
N GLU A 139 1.22 20.80 17.21
CA GLU A 139 1.15 20.51 15.78
C GLU A 139 -0.23 20.01 15.38
N GLY A 140 -0.81 19.12 16.18
CA GLY A 140 -2.19 18.64 16.05
C GLY A 140 -3.23 19.76 16.00
N LEU A 141 -3.17 20.71 16.94
CA LEU A 141 -4.04 21.89 16.97
C LEU A 141 -3.95 22.68 15.67
N VAL A 142 -2.74 22.89 15.17
CA VAL A 142 -2.49 23.67 13.96
C VAL A 142 -2.99 22.93 12.71
N MET A 143 -2.81 21.61 12.64
CA MET A 143 -3.35 20.77 11.56
C MET A 143 -4.88 20.80 11.53
N LYS A 144 -5.55 20.85 12.69
CA LYS A 144 -7.02 20.99 12.76
C LYS A 144 -7.49 22.40 12.37
N GLY A 145 -6.59 23.39 12.31
CA GLY A 145 -6.80 24.69 11.67
C GLY A 145 -7.05 25.85 12.64
N SER A 146 -7.34 27.03 12.08
CA SER A 146 -7.36 28.30 12.81
C SER A 146 -8.33 28.33 14.00
N ALA A 147 -9.48 27.65 13.90
CA ALA A 147 -10.47 27.61 14.98
C ALA A 147 -9.93 26.94 16.26
N MET A 148 -9.13 25.87 16.12
CA MET A 148 -8.49 25.21 17.26
C MET A 148 -7.37 26.05 17.85
N VAL A 149 -6.61 26.76 17.01
CA VAL A 149 -5.59 27.71 17.48
C VAL A 149 -6.22 28.89 18.23
N ARG A 150 -7.33 29.45 17.73
CA ARG A 150 -8.07 30.50 18.47
C ARG A 150 -8.56 30.01 19.82
N LEU A 151 -9.10 28.79 19.89
CA LEU A 151 -9.56 28.19 21.15
C LEU A 151 -8.46 28.18 22.23
N VAL A 152 -7.24 27.76 21.88
CA VAL A 152 -6.14 27.69 22.85
C VAL A 152 -5.54 29.05 23.16
N LEU A 153 -5.55 30.00 22.21
CA LEU A 153 -5.13 31.38 22.44
C LEU A 153 -6.10 32.11 23.37
N ASP A 154 -7.41 32.00 23.14
CA ASP A 154 -8.47 32.62 23.96
C ASP A 154 -8.43 32.10 25.41
N ARG A 155 -8.04 30.83 25.59
CA ARG A 155 -7.85 30.19 26.89
C ARG A 155 -6.48 30.46 27.51
N GLN A 156 -5.58 31.15 26.81
CA GLN A 156 -4.17 31.35 27.22
C GLN A 156 -3.48 30.04 27.61
N GLN A 157 -3.72 28.99 26.81
CA GLN A 157 -3.25 27.65 27.10
C GLN A 157 -1.71 27.60 27.23
N ALA A 158 -1.23 27.13 28.37
CA ALA A 158 0.18 27.02 28.66
C ALA A 158 0.89 26.11 27.66
N GLY A 159 2.09 26.52 27.26
CA GLY A 159 2.90 25.75 26.31
C GLY A 159 2.46 25.86 24.85
N PHE A 160 1.46 26.68 24.49
CA PHE A 160 1.24 27.04 23.08
C PHE A 160 2.29 28.09 22.66
N VAL A 161 3.29 27.64 21.90
CA VAL A 161 4.34 28.49 21.33
C VAL A 161 4.39 28.20 19.84
N VAL A 162 4.48 29.24 19.02
CA VAL A 162 4.64 29.10 17.57
C VAL A 162 6.07 28.66 17.27
N SER A 163 6.20 27.58 16.51
CA SER A 163 7.48 27.04 16.06
C SER A 163 7.56 27.07 14.53
N GLU A 164 8.74 26.81 13.98
CA GLU A 164 8.91 26.64 12.55
C GLU A 164 7.94 25.57 11.99
N LYS A 165 7.75 24.46 12.71
CA LYS A 165 6.89 23.37 12.26
C LYS A 165 5.42 23.77 12.22
N THR A 166 4.93 24.54 13.20
CA THR A 166 3.55 25.02 13.17
C THR A 166 3.32 26.04 12.06
N MET A 167 4.32 26.87 11.75
CA MET A 167 4.27 27.77 10.59
C MET A 167 4.23 27.00 9.27
N GLU A 168 5.02 25.93 9.13
CA GLU A 168 5.02 25.05 7.96
C GLU A 168 3.65 24.38 7.75
N ILE A 169 3.05 23.82 8.82
CA ILE A 169 1.72 23.20 8.78
C ILE A 169 0.65 24.22 8.34
N ALA A 170 0.69 25.44 8.88
CA ALA A 170 -0.25 26.48 8.52
C ALA A 170 -0.09 26.93 7.05
N ALA A 171 1.14 27.02 6.55
CA ALA A 171 1.42 27.35 5.14
C ALA A 171 0.90 26.27 4.18
N ALA A 172 0.91 24.99 4.59
CA ALA A 172 0.32 23.88 3.86
C ALA A 172 -1.21 23.78 4.00
N SER A 173 -1.87 24.69 4.73
CA SER A 173 -3.32 24.64 4.94
C SER A 173 -4.09 24.82 3.63
N TRP A 174 -4.99 23.89 3.37
CA TRP A 174 -5.91 23.86 2.23
C TRP A 174 -7.25 24.57 2.54
N LYS A 175 -7.47 24.97 3.80
CA LYS A 175 -8.67 25.70 4.23
C LYS A 175 -8.70 27.11 3.61
N ASN A 176 -9.90 27.68 3.46
CA ASN A 176 -10.09 28.97 2.80
C ASN A 176 -9.42 30.14 3.53
N ASP A 177 -9.18 29.98 4.82
CA ASP A 177 -8.62 30.99 5.73
C ASP A 177 -7.10 30.80 5.96
N ALA A 178 -6.38 30.15 5.03
CA ALA A 178 -4.96 29.84 5.20
C ALA A 178 -4.08 31.09 5.43
N VAL A 179 -4.39 32.21 4.78
CA VAL A 179 -3.64 33.47 4.96
C VAL A 179 -3.93 34.08 6.32
N GLU A 180 -5.20 34.17 6.70
CA GLU A 180 -5.65 34.63 8.02
C GLU A 180 -5.09 33.74 9.13
N PHE A 181 -4.91 32.45 8.85
CA PHE A 181 -4.34 31.50 9.78
C PHE A 181 -2.86 31.75 10.01
N LEU A 182 -2.08 31.98 8.95
CA LEU A 182 -0.68 32.41 9.09
C LEU A 182 -0.56 33.76 9.78
N GLN A 183 -1.44 34.72 9.49
CA GLN A 183 -1.48 36.01 10.20
C GLN A 183 -1.75 35.85 11.69
N LEU A 184 -2.67 34.94 12.05
CA LEU A 184 -2.95 34.59 13.45
C LEU A 184 -1.69 34.08 14.15
N LEU A 185 -0.96 33.14 13.55
CA LEU A 185 0.28 32.63 14.14
C LEU A 185 1.37 33.71 14.22
N MET A 186 1.55 34.51 13.17
CA MET A 186 2.53 35.60 13.14
C MET A 186 2.32 36.62 14.26
N THR A 187 1.06 36.97 14.56
CA THR A 187 0.71 37.93 15.62
C THR A 187 0.87 37.33 17.03
N ASN A 188 0.94 36.00 17.16
CA ASN A 188 1.01 35.28 18.44
C ASN A 188 2.35 34.55 18.62
N GLY A 189 3.46 35.21 18.26
CA GLY A 189 4.84 34.69 18.44
C GLY A 189 5.51 34.19 17.16
N GLY A 190 4.76 34.00 16.07
CA GLY A 190 5.33 33.59 14.79
C GLY A 190 6.21 34.66 14.13
N GLY A 191 6.03 35.93 14.45
CA GLY A 191 6.86 37.02 13.91
C GLY A 191 8.34 36.95 14.29
N GLU A 192 8.67 36.23 15.36
CA GLU A 192 10.06 35.98 15.78
C GLU A 192 10.66 34.72 15.12
N VAL A 193 9.82 33.87 14.51
CA VAL A 193 10.23 32.66 13.81
C VAL A 193 10.73 33.03 12.42
N PRO A 194 11.99 32.71 12.06
CA PRO A 194 12.49 32.93 10.71
C PRO A 194 11.65 32.16 9.68
N ILE A 195 11.27 32.81 8.58
CA ILE A 195 10.63 32.12 7.45
C ILE A 195 11.69 31.28 6.74
N SER A 196 11.73 29.99 7.06
CA SER A 196 12.69 29.03 6.52
C SER A 196 12.28 28.53 5.13
N GLU A 197 13.21 27.83 4.47
CA GLU A 197 12.93 27.12 3.21
C GLU A 197 11.77 26.12 3.36
N GLY A 198 11.64 25.46 4.52
CA GLY A 198 10.55 24.51 4.78
C GLY A 198 9.17 25.18 4.72
N ILE A 199 9.03 26.35 5.36
CA ILE A 199 7.79 27.13 5.34
C ILE A 199 7.46 27.60 3.92
N VAL A 200 8.47 28.07 3.17
CA VAL A 200 8.27 28.52 1.78
C VAL A 200 7.93 27.35 0.86
N CYS A 201 8.57 26.17 1.01
CA CYS A 201 8.21 24.96 0.27
C CYS A 201 6.76 24.53 0.55
N ALA A 202 6.32 24.56 1.81
CA ALA A 202 4.94 24.23 2.19
C ALA A 202 3.93 25.20 1.55
N ALA A 203 4.23 26.50 1.56
CA ALA A 203 3.42 27.52 0.89
C ALA A 203 3.39 27.32 -0.64
N ALA A 204 4.56 27.17 -1.25
CA ALA A 204 4.69 27.04 -2.71
C ALA A 204 4.03 25.77 -3.24
N GLY A 205 4.18 24.64 -2.53
CA GLY A 205 3.57 23.36 -2.88
C GLY A 205 2.09 23.22 -2.54
N ASN A 206 1.48 24.22 -1.92
CA ASN A 206 0.07 24.19 -1.58
C ASN A 206 -0.80 24.36 -2.85
N LYS A 207 -1.35 23.24 -3.33
CA LYS A 207 -2.19 23.16 -4.54
C LYS A 207 -3.44 24.04 -4.49
N PHE A 208 -4.00 24.29 -3.30
CA PHE A 208 -5.28 24.98 -3.16
C PHE A 208 -5.13 26.46 -2.83
N ARG A 209 -4.13 26.81 -2.02
CA ARG A 209 -3.96 28.16 -1.44
C ARG A 209 -2.55 28.74 -1.64
N GLY A 210 -1.65 28.02 -2.30
CA GLY A 210 -0.24 28.40 -2.40
C GLY A 210 0.00 29.77 -3.02
N SER A 211 -0.78 30.16 -4.04
CA SER A 211 -0.69 31.50 -4.61
C SER A 211 -0.94 32.62 -3.59
N SER A 212 -2.01 32.50 -2.80
CA SER A 212 -2.37 33.52 -1.79
C SER A 212 -1.41 33.51 -0.61
N VAL A 213 -0.96 32.32 -0.19
CA VAL A 213 0.02 32.19 0.88
C VAL A 213 1.37 32.75 0.46
N MET A 214 1.87 32.43 -0.74
CA MET A 214 3.12 32.98 -1.26
C MET A 214 3.06 34.50 -1.40
N GLU A 215 1.93 35.06 -1.84
CA GLU A 215 1.74 36.51 -1.91
C GLU A 215 1.82 37.18 -0.53
N TYR A 216 1.27 36.54 0.50
CA TYR A 216 1.43 37.00 1.87
C TYR A 216 2.89 36.94 2.36
N LEU A 217 3.61 35.82 2.12
CA LEU A 217 5.02 35.70 2.51
C LEU A 217 5.89 36.74 1.80
N PHE A 218 5.60 37.01 0.53
CA PHE A 218 6.22 38.08 -0.26
C PHE A 218 5.97 39.48 0.28
N GLN A 219 4.83 39.74 0.92
CA GLN A 219 4.57 41.00 1.60
C GLN A 219 5.32 41.08 2.93
N ALA A 220 5.47 39.95 3.63
CA ALA A 220 6.10 39.89 4.94
C ALA A 220 7.64 40.03 4.88
N GLN A 221 8.31 39.41 3.91
CA GLN A 221 9.78 39.39 3.81
C GLN A 221 10.35 39.80 2.45
N GLY A 222 9.51 40.12 1.48
CA GLY A 222 9.97 40.62 0.17
C GLY A 222 10.90 39.63 -0.53
N ASP A 223 12.06 40.13 -0.94
CA ASP A 223 13.06 39.37 -1.70
C ASP A 223 14.04 38.61 -0.79
N SER A 224 13.89 38.70 0.53
CA SER A 224 14.71 37.97 1.51
C SER A 224 14.25 36.53 1.73
N LEU A 225 13.15 36.10 1.11
CA LEU A 225 12.69 34.71 1.21
C LEU A 225 13.72 33.74 0.61
N PRO A 226 13.94 32.57 1.25
CA PRO A 226 14.83 31.54 0.72
C PRO A 226 14.22 30.82 -0.49
N ILE A 227 14.27 31.45 -1.67
CA ILE A 227 13.84 30.83 -2.94
C ILE A 227 14.96 29.93 -3.48
N THR A 228 14.95 28.67 -3.05
CA THR A 228 15.87 27.63 -3.51
C THR A 228 15.26 26.81 -4.66
N GLU A 229 16.06 25.91 -5.25
CA GLU A 229 15.53 24.91 -6.20
C GLU A 229 14.39 24.07 -5.60
N ASN A 230 14.46 23.69 -4.32
CA ASN A 230 13.40 22.89 -3.69
C ASN A 230 12.08 23.64 -3.60
N VAL A 231 12.11 24.97 -3.41
CA VAL A 231 10.90 25.80 -3.43
C VAL A 231 10.27 25.78 -4.82
N ILE A 232 11.08 25.88 -5.89
CA ILE A 232 10.57 25.83 -7.27
C ILE A 232 10.01 24.43 -7.58
N VAL A 233 10.67 23.37 -7.13
CA VAL A 233 10.18 21.98 -7.23
C VAL A 233 8.85 21.83 -6.51
N ALA A 234 8.71 22.36 -5.28
CA ALA A 234 7.44 22.32 -4.56
C ALA A 234 6.35 23.09 -5.32
N ALA A 235 6.69 24.27 -5.85
CA ALA A 235 5.78 25.13 -6.60
C ALA A 235 5.18 24.49 -7.86
N THR A 236 5.79 23.44 -8.43
CA THR A 236 5.20 22.75 -9.60
C THR A 236 3.83 22.14 -9.30
N ASN A 237 3.50 21.90 -8.03
CA ASN A 237 2.17 21.46 -7.59
C ASN A 237 1.11 22.59 -7.54
N SER A 238 1.53 23.85 -7.66
CA SER A 238 0.68 25.04 -7.58
C SER A 238 1.07 26.04 -8.67
N PRO A 239 0.53 25.91 -9.90
CA PRO A 239 0.93 26.71 -11.05
C PRO A 239 0.88 28.22 -10.79
N GLN A 240 -0.13 28.69 -10.06
CA GLN A 240 -0.27 30.11 -9.71
C GLN A 240 0.81 30.58 -8.73
N ALA A 241 1.24 29.72 -7.79
CA ALA A 241 2.35 30.03 -6.91
C ALA A 241 3.68 30.05 -7.68
N LEU A 242 3.89 29.06 -8.56
CA LEU A 242 5.06 29.00 -9.44
C LEU A 242 5.15 30.25 -10.32
N GLU A 243 4.05 30.69 -10.93
CA GLU A 243 4.01 31.91 -11.74
C GLU A 243 4.46 33.14 -10.95
N LYS A 244 3.94 33.33 -9.73
CA LYS A 244 4.34 34.45 -8.87
C LYS A 244 5.82 34.40 -8.50
N ILE A 245 6.34 33.21 -8.18
CA ILE A 245 7.76 32.99 -7.86
C ILE A 245 8.63 33.35 -9.08
N LEU A 246 8.33 32.80 -10.26
CA LEU A 246 9.12 33.03 -11.48
C LEU A 246 9.05 34.48 -11.97
N ASN A 247 7.92 35.16 -11.76
CA ASN A 247 7.79 36.59 -12.11
C ASN A 247 8.60 37.49 -11.18
N ARG A 248 8.71 37.12 -9.89
CA ARG A 248 9.44 37.90 -8.90
C ARG A 248 10.94 37.61 -8.91
N PHE A 249 11.33 36.37 -9.20
CA PHE A 249 12.71 35.90 -9.26
C PHE A 249 13.02 35.37 -10.67
N PRO A 250 13.18 36.24 -11.68
CA PRO A 250 13.40 35.81 -13.07
C PRO A 250 14.73 35.07 -13.27
N GLU A 251 15.71 35.27 -12.38
CA GLU A 251 17.01 34.59 -12.38
C GLU A 251 16.96 33.19 -11.74
N ALA A 252 15.79 32.76 -11.26
CA ALA A 252 15.61 31.44 -10.67
C ALA A 252 15.92 30.35 -11.71
N ARG A 253 16.96 29.56 -11.43
CA ARG A 253 17.45 28.54 -12.36
C ARG A 253 16.44 27.41 -12.52
N ILE A 254 16.01 27.16 -13.75
CA ILE A 254 15.22 25.98 -14.12
C ILE A 254 16.21 24.83 -14.37
N THR A 255 16.21 23.86 -13.46
CA THR A 255 17.06 22.67 -13.53
C THR A 255 16.28 21.45 -13.98
N ASP A 256 16.99 20.37 -14.30
CA ASP A 256 16.41 19.09 -14.68
C ASP A 256 15.43 18.57 -13.62
N LYS A 257 15.77 18.74 -12.33
CA LYS A 257 14.92 18.34 -11.20
C LYS A 257 13.58 19.09 -11.19
N VAL A 258 13.61 20.39 -11.50
CA VAL A 258 12.39 21.23 -11.60
C VAL A 258 11.52 20.76 -12.77
N LEU A 259 12.12 20.48 -13.93
CA LEU A 259 11.40 19.98 -15.11
C LEU A 259 10.77 18.61 -14.87
N VAL A 260 11.51 17.68 -14.25
CA VAL A 260 10.99 16.34 -13.89
C VAL A 260 9.84 16.44 -12.88
N ALA A 261 9.94 17.32 -11.88
CA ALA A 261 8.86 17.53 -10.91
C ALA A 261 7.59 18.11 -11.55
N ALA A 262 7.71 18.85 -12.66
CA ALA A 262 6.58 19.40 -13.39
C ALA A 262 5.84 18.38 -14.26
N CYS A 263 6.35 17.14 -14.41
CA CYS A 263 5.66 16.09 -15.15
C CYS A 263 4.25 15.79 -14.64
N ARG A 264 3.96 16.09 -13.37
CA ARG A 264 2.67 15.85 -12.72
C ARG A 264 1.69 17.02 -12.83
N ASN A 265 2.08 18.11 -13.50
CA ASN A 265 1.25 19.30 -13.67
C ASN A 265 1.56 19.99 -15.01
N LYS A 266 0.62 19.91 -15.96
CA LYS A 266 0.80 20.46 -17.29
C LYS A 266 1.02 21.96 -17.32
N ASP A 267 0.26 22.72 -16.52
CA ASP A 267 0.36 24.19 -16.50
C ASP A 267 1.74 24.62 -15.99
N ALA A 268 2.25 23.96 -14.95
CA ALA A 268 3.61 24.19 -14.46
C ALA A 268 4.65 23.88 -15.56
N MET A 269 4.52 22.75 -16.27
CA MET A 269 5.41 22.41 -17.38
C MET A 269 5.37 23.47 -18.49
N VAL A 270 4.18 23.94 -18.88
CA VAL A 270 4.03 25.01 -19.90
C VAL A 270 4.74 26.29 -19.48
N MET A 271 4.60 26.70 -18.22
CA MET A 271 5.28 27.90 -17.69
C MET A 271 6.80 27.76 -17.73
N LEU A 272 7.33 26.62 -17.30
CA LEU A 272 8.77 26.36 -17.28
C LEU A 272 9.37 26.30 -18.68
N LEU A 273 8.69 25.66 -19.64
CA LEU A 273 9.09 25.62 -21.05
C LEU A 273 9.06 26.99 -21.75
N SER A 274 8.36 27.98 -21.16
CA SER A 274 8.28 29.34 -21.71
C SER A 274 9.40 30.25 -21.21
N ARG A 275 10.31 29.74 -20.36
CA ARG A 275 11.42 30.47 -19.76
C ARG A 275 12.75 29.92 -20.29
N PRO A 276 13.85 30.69 -20.17
CA PRO A 276 15.18 30.19 -20.48
C PRO A 276 15.51 28.96 -19.61
N HIS A 277 15.78 27.83 -20.27
CA HIS A 277 16.17 26.59 -19.64
C HIS A 277 17.30 25.93 -20.46
N ASN A 278 18.06 25.04 -19.83
CA ASN A 278 18.99 24.17 -20.54
C ASN A 278 18.24 23.18 -21.45
N ASP A 279 18.99 22.32 -22.13
CA ASP A 279 18.41 21.18 -22.84
C ASP A 279 17.53 20.35 -21.90
N LEU A 280 16.40 19.87 -22.42
CA LEU A 280 15.44 19.11 -21.62
C LEU A 280 16.01 17.74 -21.23
N PRO A 281 15.87 17.30 -19.98
CA PRO A 281 16.28 15.97 -19.54
C PRO A 281 15.24 14.92 -19.99
N ILE A 282 15.13 14.68 -21.30
CA ILE A 282 14.08 13.84 -21.91
C ILE A 282 14.03 12.45 -21.27
N GLU A 283 15.18 11.82 -21.03
CA GLU A 283 15.24 10.49 -20.41
C GLU A 283 14.63 10.46 -19.00
N ALA A 284 14.96 11.46 -18.17
CA ALA A 284 14.43 11.56 -16.81
C ALA A 284 12.93 11.89 -16.81
N ILE A 285 12.49 12.78 -17.71
CA ILE A 285 11.08 13.14 -17.91
C ILE A 285 10.26 11.90 -18.30
N MET A 286 10.72 11.14 -19.30
CA MET A 286 10.02 9.93 -19.75
C MET A 286 10.01 8.84 -18.68
N THR A 287 11.08 8.73 -17.88
CA THR A 287 11.13 7.80 -16.74
C THR A 287 10.09 8.14 -15.68
N GLU A 288 9.96 9.43 -15.31
CA GLU A 288 8.93 9.90 -14.37
C GLU A 288 7.52 9.67 -14.93
N ILE A 289 7.30 9.98 -16.22
CA ILE A 289 6.03 9.76 -16.91
C ILE A 289 5.61 8.28 -16.85
N ARG A 290 6.56 7.38 -17.09
CA ARG A 290 6.34 5.92 -17.00
C ARG A 290 5.99 5.48 -15.58
N GLN A 291 6.70 5.95 -14.56
CA GLN A 291 6.47 5.55 -13.17
C GLN A 291 5.11 6.01 -12.63
N ASP A 292 4.72 7.24 -12.92
CA ASP A 292 3.47 7.83 -12.42
C ASP A 292 2.22 7.20 -13.07
N CYS A 293 2.35 6.68 -14.30
CA CYS A 293 1.29 5.94 -15.01
C CYS A 293 0.99 4.54 -14.44
N ILE A 294 1.74 4.07 -13.45
CA ILE A 294 1.42 2.84 -12.68
C ILE A 294 0.29 3.12 -11.66
N GLY A 295 0.08 4.38 -11.26
CA GLY A 295 -0.98 4.80 -10.34
C GLY A 295 -2.36 4.97 -10.99
N MET A 296 -3.45 4.77 -10.22
CA MET A 296 -4.83 4.78 -10.72
C MET A 296 -5.36 6.16 -11.22
N TRP A 297 -4.61 7.26 -11.09
CA TRP A 297 -5.16 8.63 -11.19
C TRP A 297 -4.32 9.66 -11.98
N SER A 298 -3.28 9.27 -12.73
CA SER A 298 -2.35 10.23 -13.35
C SER A 298 -2.80 10.77 -14.73
N THR A 299 -3.82 11.62 -14.77
CA THR A 299 -4.27 12.29 -16.01
C THR A 299 -3.27 13.35 -16.50
N GLU A 300 -2.71 14.16 -15.59
CA GLU A 300 -1.84 15.29 -15.92
C GLU A 300 -0.56 14.87 -16.65
N THR A 301 0.04 13.76 -16.23
CA THR A 301 1.28 13.23 -16.80
C THR A 301 1.12 12.79 -18.26
N VAL A 302 -0.05 12.26 -18.62
CA VAL A 302 -0.41 11.93 -20.00
C VAL A 302 -0.55 13.20 -20.84
N GLU A 303 -1.09 14.27 -20.27
CA GLU A 303 -1.18 15.56 -20.95
C GLU A 303 0.19 16.23 -21.16
N VAL A 304 1.11 16.10 -20.20
CA VAL A 304 2.50 16.56 -20.35
C VAL A 304 3.19 15.80 -21.48
N PHE A 305 3.07 14.48 -21.53
CA PHE A 305 3.62 13.70 -22.65
C PHE A 305 3.07 14.19 -24.00
N GLY A 306 1.75 14.39 -24.09
CA GLY A 306 1.11 14.93 -25.28
C GLY A 306 1.64 16.31 -25.69
N LEU A 307 1.84 17.20 -24.71
CA LEU A 307 2.42 18.54 -24.91
C LEU A 307 3.83 18.47 -25.49
N LEU A 308 4.68 17.59 -24.96
CA LEU A 308 6.06 17.44 -25.42
C LEU A 308 6.12 16.93 -26.86
N VAL A 309 5.25 15.99 -27.23
CA VAL A 309 5.13 15.47 -28.60
C VAL A 309 4.62 16.57 -29.55
N ASP A 310 3.60 17.35 -29.14
CA ASP A 310 3.02 18.44 -29.95
C ASP A 310 4.03 19.55 -30.24
N ARG A 311 4.88 19.88 -29.26
CA ARG A 311 5.91 20.91 -29.40
C ARG A 311 7.21 20.41 -30.06
N HIS A 312 7.25 19.15 -30.49
CA HIS A 312 8.45 18.52 -31.06
C HIS A 312 9.67 18.60 -30.12
N LEU A 313 9.43 18.47 -28.80
CA LEU A 313 10.46 18.48 -27.77
C LEU A 313 10.99 17.08 -27.44
N VAL A 314 10.25 16.05 -27.86
CA VAL A 314 10.63 14.64 -27.75
C VAL A 314 10.75 14.08 -29.16
N ASP A 315 11.92 13.55 -29.48
CA ASP A 315 12.11 12.75 -30.68
C ASP A 315 11.43 11.39 -30.47
N VAL A 316 10.33 11.16 -31.18
CA VAL A 316 9.57 9.91 -31.09
C VAL A 316 10.31 8.82 -31.87
N ASP A 317 11.31 8.24 -31.23
CA ASP A 317 12.11 7.12 -31.73
C ASP A 317 11.61 5.77 -31.18
N ALA A 318 12.34 4.70 -31.50
CA ALA A 318 12.04 3.36 -31.00
C ALA A 318 11.99 3.29 -29.47
N TRP A 319 12.91 3.98 -28.80
CA TRP A 319 13.02 3.95 -27.34
C TRP A 319 11.80 4.63 -26.67
N VAL A 320 11.31 5.76 -27.19
CA VAL A 320 10.08 6.41 -26.69
C VAL A 320 8.88 5.49 -26.86
N VAL A 321 8.72 4.88 -28.04
CA VAL A 321 7.61 3.95 -28.32
C VAL A 321 7.64 2.77 -27.37
N GLU A 322 8.81 2.16 -27.16
CA GLU A 322 9.01 1.03 -26.24
C GLU A 322 8.73 1.42 -24.79
N THR A 323 9.11 2.63 -24.39
CA THR A 323 8.94 3.14 -23.02
C THR A 323 7.46 3.32 -22.67
N VAL A 324 6.63 3.80 -23.60
CA VAL A 324 5.20 4.06 -23.35
C VAL A 324 4.30 2.88 -23.70
N ALA A 325 4.81 1.84 -24.35
CA ALA A 325 4.00 0.75 -24.89
C ALA A 325 3.21 -0.04 -23.81
N ALA A 326 3.70 -0.12 -22.58
CA ALA A 326 2.99 -0.77 -21.47
C ALA A 326 1.77 0.05 -20.96
N SER A 327 1.70 1.34 -21.30
CA SER A 327 0.67 2.27 -20.81
C SER A 327 -0.33 2.62 -21.93
N PRO A 328 -1.57 2.10 -21.90
CA PRO A 328 -2.51 2.29 -23.01
C PRO A 328 -2.84 3.77 -23.25
N ARG A 329 -2.95 4.58 -22.21
CA ARG A 329 -3.23 6.02 -22.33
C ARG A 329 -2.12 6.81 -23.03
N LEU A 330 -0.85 6.57 -22.65
CA LEU A 330 0.28 7.23 -23.30
C LEU A 330 0.40 6.78 -24.76
N LEU A 331 0.16 5.50 -25.01
CA LEU A 331 0.18 4.94 -26.35
C LEU A 331 -0.95 5.50 -27.23
N GLU A 332 -2.16 5.69 -26.71
CA GLU A 332 -3.26 6.37 -27.43
C GLU A 332 -2.89 7.80 -27.82
N VAL A 333 -2.29 8.56 -26.90
CA VAL A 333 -1.80 9.91 -27.18
C VAL A 333 -0.68 9.88 -28.24
N LEU A 334 0.25 8.92 -28.16
CA LEU A 334 1.32 8.79 -29.14
C LEU A 334 0.79 8.47 -30.53
N LEU A 335 -0.07 7.45 -30.65
CA LEU A 335 -0.62 7.00 -31.94
C LEU A 335 -1.57 8.03 -32.55
N SER A 336 -2.30 8.80 -31.73
CA SER A 336 -3.16 9.89 -32.24
C SER A 336 -2.36 11.08 -32.77
N LYS A 337 -1.24 11.44 -32.12
CA LYS A 337 -0.39 12.56 -32.52
C LYS A 337 0.63 12.20 -33.61
N LYS A 338 1.07 10.94 -33.66
CA LYS A 338 2.06 10.39 -34.60
C LYS A 338 1.60 9.02 -35.13
N PRO A 339 0.62 8.96 -36.05
CA PRO A 339 0.06 7.69 -36.55
C PRO A 339 1.05 6.85 -37.37
N ASP A 340 2.07 7.49 -37.95
CA ASP A 340 3.10 6.83 -38.77
C ASP A 340 4.32 6.36 -37.95
N VAL A 341 4.25 6.44 -36.63
CA VAL A 341 5.35 6.00 -35.76
C VAL A 341 5.67 4.52 -35.99
N LEU A 342 6.96 4.19 -36.06
CA LEU A 342 7.42 2.82 -36.23
C LEU A 342 7.27 2.06 -34.91
N ILE A 343 6.46 0.99 -34.94
CA ILE A 343 6.31 0.08 -33.81
C ILE A 343 7.40 -0.99 -33.91
N THR A 344 8.13 -1.23 -32.82
CA THR A 344 9.16 -2.27 -32.75
C THR A 344 8.60 -3.56 -32.14
N GLN A 345 9.31 -4.67 -32.34
CA GLN A 345 8.99 -5.93 -31.64
C GLN A 345 9.08 -5.75 -30.11
N GLN A 346 10.07 -4.99 -29.64
CA GLN A 346 10.24 -4.72 -28.21
C GLN A 346 9.06 -3.93 -27.64
N ALA A 347 8.45 -3.00 -28.40
CA ALA A 347 7.23 -2.33 -27.99
C ALA A 347 6.06 -3.30 -27.82
N LEU A 348 5.93 -4.31 -28.69
CA LEU A 348 4.92 -5.38 -28.50
C LEU A 348 5.20 -6.25 -27.27
N ILE A 349 6.47 -6.52 -26.96
CA ILE A 349 6.86 -7.25 -25.73
C ILE A 349 6.43 -6.45 -24.50
N GLN A 350 6.72 -5.14 -24.44
CA GLN A 350 6.30 -4.27 -23.33
C GLN A 350 4.77 -4.14 -23.26
N ALA A 351 4.10 -3.98 -24.42
CA ALA A 351 2.65 -3.92 -24.49
C ALA A 351 1.99 -5.21 -23.98
N ALA A 352 2.65 -6.37 -24.03
CA ALA A 352 2.11 -7.63 -23.54
C ALA A 352 1.82 -7.64 -22.01
N GLU A 353 2.29 -6.64 -21.27
CA GLU A 353 1.89 -6.41 -19.88
C GLU A 353 0.42 -5.96 -19.78
N ASN A 354 -0.09 -5.21 -20.76
CA ASN A 354 -1.43 -4.60 -20.76
C ASN A 354 -2.27 -5.00 -21.99
N LEU A 355 -3.48 -5.51 -21.76
CA LEU A 355 -4.37 -5.98 -22.83
C LEU A 355 -4.78 -4.88 -23.81
N ASP A 356 -5.02 -3.66 -23.33
CA ASP A 356 -5.47 -2.55 -24.18
C ASP A 356 -4.32 -2.01 -25.03
N SER A 357 -3.10 -1.97 -24.50
CA SER A 357 -1.90 -1.67 -25.29
C SER A 357 -1.70 -2.65 -26.46
N LEU A 358 -1.85 -3.96 -26.22
CA LEU A 358 -1.79 -4.96 -27.30
C LEU A 358 -2.87 -4.72 -28.36
N ARG A 359 -4.09 -4.37 -27.94
CA ARG A 359 -5.19 -4.09 -28.88
C ARG A 359 -4.89 -2.89 -29.75
N LEU A 360 -4.28 -1.85 -29.19
CA LEU A 360 -3.88 -0.64 -29.91
C LEU A 360 -2.77 -0.94 -30.93
N LEU A 361 -1.69 -1.59 -30.50
CA LEU A 361 -0.56 -1.90 -31.39
C LEU A 361 -0.91 -2.90 -32.49
N LEU A 362 -1.74 -3.90 -32.21
CA LEU A 362 -2.13 -4.92 -33.19
C LEU A 362 -3.38 -4.55 -34.01
N LYS A 363 -3.90 -3.34 -33.85
CA LYS A 363 -5.03 -2.84 -34.65
C LYS A 363 -4.68 -2.75 -36.13
N GLU A 364 -3.46 -2.29 -36.44
CA GLU A 364 -2.97 -2.14 -37.80
C GLU A 364 -2.28 -3.43 -38.28
N GLU A 365 -2.65 -3.92 -39.47
CA GLU A 365 -2.13 -5.18 -40.03
C GLU A 365 -0.61 -5.15 -40.27
N LYS A 366 -0.04 -3.96 -40.56
CA LYS A 366 1.41 -3.77 -40.75
C LYS A 366 2.24 -4.24 -39.54
N ASN A 367 1.66 -4.26 -38.34
CA ASN A 367 2.34 -4.64 -37.11
C ASN A 367 2.26 -6.15 -36.84
N HIS A 368 1.45 -6.90 -37.58
CA HIS A 368 1.22 -8.34 -37.32
C HIS A 368 2.48 -9.18 -37.53
N GLY A 369 3.35 -8.77 -38.47
CA GLY A 369 4.64 -9.42 -38.72
C GLY A 369 5.66 -9.30 -37.58
N LEU A 370 5.42 -8.42 -36.60
CA LEU A 370 6.27 -8.24 -35.43
C LEU A 370 5.92 -9.20 -34.27
N VAL A 371 4.85 -10.00 -34.42
CA VAL A 371 4.45 -10.98 -33.41
C VAL A 371 5.35 -12.21 -33.50
N THR A 372 6.40 -12.24 -32.67
CA THR A 372 7.38 -13.33 -32.58
C THR A 372 7.11 -14.27 -31.40
N GLU A 373 7.94 -15.31 -31.25
CA GLU A 373 7.88 -16.25 -30.12
C GLU A 373 8.00 -15.51 -28.78
N GLU A 374 8.87 -14.49 -28.73
CA GLU A 374 9.13 -13.67 -27.55
C GLU A 374 7.90 -12.84 -27.14
N VAL A 375 7.16 -12.27 -28.10
CA VAL A 375 5.90 -11.56 -27.84
C VAL A 375 4.86 -12.51 -27.23
N MET A 376 4.78 -13.74 -27.76
CA MET A 376 3.86 -14.77 -27.26
C MET A 376 4.26 -15.25 -25.86
N MET A 377 5.57 -15.40 -25.58
CA MET A 377 6.07 -15.69 -24.24
C MET A 377 5.76 -14.57 -23.24
N ALA A 378 5.95 -13.30 -23.62
CA ALA A 378 5.62 -12.15 -22.76
C ALA A 378 4.13 -12.12 -22.39
N ALA A 379 3.25 -12.37 -23.37
CA ALA A 379 1.79 -12.45 -23.13
C ALA A 379 1.41 -13.63 -22.22
N ALA A 380 2.13 -14.75 -22.29
CA ALA A 380 1.91 -15.93 -21.44
C ALA A 380 2.40 -15.73 -19.99
N LYS A 381 3.43 -14.90 -19.78
CA LYS A 381 4.05 -14.64 -18.48
C LYS A 381 3.21 -13.74 -17.56
N SER A 382 2.74 -12.60 -18.07
CA SER A 382 2.25 -11.48 -17.25
C SER A 382 1.08 -11.80 -16.30
N ASP A 383 1.04 -11.18 -15.12
CA ASP A 383 0.25 -11.64 -13.97
C ASP A 383 -1.27 -11.65 -14.13
N PHE A 384 -1.81 -10.72 -14.91
CA PHE A 384 -3.26 -10.56 -15.08
C PHE A 384 -3.68 -10.76 -16.55
N GLY A 385 -4.83 -11.42 -16.77
CA GLY A 385 -5.45 -11.53 -18.09
C GLY A 385 -4.64 -12.29 -19.15
N ARG A 386 -3.79 -13.26 -18.76
CA ARG A 386 -2.92 -14.04 -19.68
C ARG A 386 -3.69 -14.62 -20.87
N ALA A 387 -4.82 -15.28 -20.58
CA ALA A 387 -5.61 -15.94 -21.61
C ALA A 387 -6.32 -14.94 -22.54
N GLU A 388 -6.77 -13.81 -22.00
CA GLU A 388 -7.38 -12.71 -22.76
C GLU A 388 -6.38 -12.08 -23.72
N LYS A 389 -5.14 -11.87 -23.27
CA LYS A 389 -4.04 -11.35 -24.10
C LYS A 389 -3.65 -12.32 -25.20
N MET A 390 -3.50 -13.59 -24.85
CA MET A 390 -3.23 -14.64 -25.83
C MET A 390 -4.35 -14.73 -26.88
N ARG A 391 -5.63 -14.68 -26.45
CA ARG A 391 -6.79 -14.60 -27.35
C ARG A 391 -6.74 -13.37 -28.23
N CYS A 392 -6.36 -12.22 -27.68
CA CYS A 392 -6.28 -10.95 -28.40
C CYS A 392 -5.29 -11.03 -29.57
N ILE A 393 -4.11 -11.61 -29.33
CA ILE A 393 -3.08 -11.78 -30.35
C ILE A 393 -3.55 -12.79 -31.40
N LEU A 394 -3.96 -13.99 -31.00
CA LEU A 394 -4.34 -15.07 -31.92
C LEU A 394 -5.61 -14.80 -32.74
N HIS A 395 -6.46 -13.88 -32.28
CA HIS A 395 -7.62 -13.42 -33.06
C HIS A 395 -7.22 -12.48 -34.19
N ARG A 396 -6.12 -11.72 -34.03
CA ARG A 396 -5.63 -10.74 -35.01
C ARG A 396 -4.55 -11.31 -35.91
N VAL A 397 -3.67 -12.14 -35.36
CA VAL A 397 -2.51 -12.72 -36.04
C VAL A 397 -2.64 -14.24 -35.98
N GLU A 398 -3.24 -14.83 -37.01
CA GLU A 398 -3.47 -16.28 -37.09
C GLU A 398 -2.15 -17.06 -37.14
N SER A 399 -1.11 -16.49 -37.78
CA SER A 399 0.24 -17.07 -37.89
C SER A 399 1.10 -16.89 -36.64
N ALA A 400 0.57 -16.36 -35.53
CA ALA A 400 1.36 -16.10 -34.34
C ALA A 400 2.01 -17.41 -33.82
N PRO A 401 3.31 -17.39 -33.50
CA PRO A 401 4.06 -18.60 -33.22
C PRO A 401 3.65 -19.21 -31.87
N LEU A 402 2.93 -20.34 -31.92
CA LEU A 402 2.67 -21.20 -30.78
C LEU A 402 3.66 -22.36 -30.78
N THR A 403 4.67 -22.27 -29.91
CA THR A 403 5.78 -23.23 -29.84
C THR A 403 5.82 -23.97 -28.52
N GLN A 404 6.71 -24.96 -28.42
CA GLN A 404 6.99 -25.67 -27.17
C GLN A 404 7.48 -24.70 -26.07
N LYS A 405 8.24 -23.64 -26.42
CA LYS A 405 8.70 -22.64 -25.44
C LYS A 405 7.56 -21.80 -24.89
N VAL A 406 6.65 -21.32 -25.75
CA VAL A 406 5.45 -20.59 -25.31
C VAL A 406 4.58 -21.45 -24.40
N LEU A 407 4.45 -22.74 -24.73
CA LEU A 407 3.76 -23.71 -23.87
C LEU A 407 4.44 -23.85 -22.51
N LYS A 408 5.78 -24.00 -22.47
CA LYS A 408 6.54 -24.06 -21.22
C LYS A 408 6.34 -22.81 -20.37
N GLU A 409 6.40 -21.64 -20.99
CA GLU A 409 6.22 -20.35 -20.30
C GLU A 409 4.84 -20.25 -19.63
N ALA A 410 3.79 -20.63 -20.35
CA ALA A 410 2.42 -20.65 -19.83
C ALA A 410 2.24 -21.65 -18.68
N MET A 411 2.90 -22.81 -18.75
CA MET A 411 2.91 -23.81 -17.68
C MET A 411 3.60 -23.28 -16.42
N SER A 412 4.77 -22.65 -16.58
CA SER A 412 5.58 -22.07 -15.51
C SER A 412 4.91 -20.92 -14.77
N HIS A 413 3.86 -20.30 -15.34
CA HIS A 413 3.08 -19.20 -14.72
C HIS A 413 1.65 -19.62 -14.32
N ARG A 414 1.39 -20.93 -14.18
CA ARG A 414 0.10 -21.49 -13.73
C ARG A 414 -1.10 -21.09 -14.59
N SER A 415 -0.90 -20.85 -15.88
CA SER A 415 -1.94 -20.31 -16.75
C SER A 415 -2.76 -21.41 -17.44
N PHE A 416 -3.71 -22.01 -16.72
CA PHE A 416 -4.50 -23.15 -17.24
C PHE A 416 -5.22 -22.85 -18.55
N ASP A 417 -5.89 -21.70 -18.63
CA ASP A 417 -6.70 -21.34 -19.80
C ASP A 417 -5.84 -20.97 -21.01
N THR A 418 -4.65 -20.40 -20.78
CA THR A 418 -3.69 -20.15 -21.85
C THR A 418 -3.16 -21.47 -22.41
N VAL A 419 -2.81 -22.43 -21.55
CA VAL A 419 -2.35 -23.76 -22.00
C VAL A 419 -3.43 -24.50 -22.77
N LYS A 420 -4.68 -24.50 -22.29
CA LYS A 420 -5.81 -25.09 -23.05
C LYS A 420 -5.96 -24.47 -24.43
N LEU A 421 -5.85 -23.15 -24.51
CA LEU A 421 -5.97 -22.43 -25.77
C LEU A 421 -4.81 -22.76 -26.73
N ILE A 422 -3.59 -22.88 -26.23
CA ILE A 422 -2.43 -23.30 -27.04
C ILE A 422 -2.67 -24.70 -27.61
N LEU A 423 -3.03 -25.67 -26.75
CA LEU A 423 -3.27 -27.07 -27.16
C LEU A 423 -4.48 -27.23 -28.08
N ALA A 424 -5.50 -26.37 -27.97
CA ALA A 424 -6.65 -26.38 -28.87
C ALA A 424 -6.27 -25.99 -30.31
N ARG A 425 -5.24 -25.14 -30.49
CA ARG A 425 -4.73 -24.74 -31.82
C ARG A 425 -3.58 -25.60 -32.30
N ARG A 426 -2.79 -26.14 -31.38
CA ARG A 426 -1.61 -26.97 -31.65
C ARG A 426 -1.64 -28.24 -30.79
N PRO A 427 -2.49 -29.22 -31.15
CA PRO A 427 -2.63 -30.47 -30.40
C PRO A 427 -1.38 -31.36 -30.51
N ASP A 428 -0.47 -31.05 -31.43
CA ASP A 428 0.82 -31.71 -31.63
C ASP A 428 1.85 -31.38 -30.53
N LEU A 429 1.66 -30.29 -29.78
CA LEU A 429 2.59 -29.90 -28.71
C LEU A 429 2.47 -30.84 -27.50
N ASN A 430 3.61 -31.30 -27.00
CA ASN A 430 3.65 -32.33 -25.98
C ASN A 430 3.74 -31.71 -24.58
N LEU A 431 2.61 -31.69 -23.88
CA LEU A 431 2.48 -31.17 -22.52
C LEU A 431 3.40 -31.88 -21.52
N LYS A 432 3.55 -33.21 -21.66
CA LYS A 432 4.40 -34.00 -20.76
C LYS A 432 5.88 -33.72 -21.01
N ALA A 433 6.31 -33.62 -22.27
CA ALA A 433 7.69 -33.28 -22.61
C ALA A 433 8.06 -31.88 -22.09
N SER A 434 7.19 -30.88 -22.26
CA SER A 434 7.40 -29.55 -21.67
C SER A 434 7.57 -29.59 -20.16
N TRP A 435 6.73 -30.38 -19.48
CA TRP A 435 6.85 -30.56 -18.03
C TRP A 435 8.16 -31.24 -17.63
N GLU A 436 8.59 -32.28 -18.33
CA GLU A 436 9.87 -32.95 -18.06
C GLU A 436 11.05 -31.99 -18.23
N GLU A 437 11.04 -31.16 -19.27
CA GLU A 437 12.08 -30.14 -19.45
C GLU A 437 12.07 -29.12 -18.30
N ILE A 438 10.90 -28.60 -17.89
CA ILE A 438 10.79 -27.64 -16.77
C ILE A 438 11.28 -28.26 -15.45
N ARG A 439 10.97 -29.54 -15.25
CA ARG A 439 11.35 -30.28 -14.04
C ARG A 439 12.87 -30.46 -13.93
N HIS A 440 13.56 -30.72 -15.04
CA HIS A 440 15.01 -30.94 -15.08
C HIS A 440 15.82 -29.64 -15.27
N ASP A 441 15.17 -28.52 -15.56
CA ASP A 441 15.79 -27.21 -15.63
C ASP A 441 16.34 -26.82 -14.24
N VAL A 442 17.66 -26.71 -14.13
CA VAL A 442 18.33 -26.43 -12.86
C VAL A 442 18.03 -25.00 -12.40
N ASP A 443 18.01 -24.04 -13.32
CA ASP A 443 17.86 -22.62 -13.01
C ASP A 443 16.39 -22.23 -12.76
N MET A 444 15.45 -23.11 -13.09
CA MET A 444 14.02 -22.85 -12.93
C MET A 444 13.60 -22.81 -11.44
N PRO A 445 12.98 -21.71 -10.96
CA PRO A 445 12.45 -21.60 -9.61
C PRO A 445 11.44 -22.71 -9.27
N GLY A 446 11.50 -23.23 -8.05
CA GLY A 446 10.66 -24.33 -7.62
C GLY A 446 9.17 -24.00 -7.60
N VAL A 447 8.79 -22.75 -7.37
CA VAL A 447 7.40 -22.29 -7.53
C VAL A 447 6.91 -22.56 -8.96
N LYS A 448 7.72 -22.24 -9.99
CA LYS A 448 7.37 -22.43 -11.40
C LYS A 448 7.31 -23.92 -11.76
N LYS A 449 8.22 -24.75 -11.23
CA LYS A 449 8.16 -26.23 -11.33
C LYS A 449 6.85 -26.77 -10.73
N GLY A 450 6.46 -26.23 -9.57
CA GLY A 450 5.18 -26.54 -8.92
C GLY A 450 3.99 -26.15 -9.79
N TYR A 451 3.98 -24.95 -10.37
CA TYR A 451 2.93 -24.50 -11.28
C TYR A 451 2.79 -25.38 -12.53
N ALA A 452 3.90 -25.70 -13.19
CA ALA A 452 3.89 -26.58 -14.37
C ALA A 452 3.32 -27.97 -14.03
N THR A 453 3.71 -28.52 -12.88
CA THR A 453 3.19 -29.79 -12.37
C THR A 453 1.68 -29.73 -12.12
N MET A 454 1.18 -28.64 -11.54
CA MET A 454 -0.26 -28.45 -11.34
C MET A 454 -1.03 -28.36 -12.65
N VAL A 455 -0.47 -27.68 -13.66
CA VAL A 455 -1.07 -27.57 -14.98
C VAL A 455 -1.18 -28.96 -15.62
N LEU A 456 -0.10 -29.74 -15.61
CA LEU A 456 -0.12 -31.10 -16.15
C LEU A 456 -1.19 -31.96 -15.44
N ALA A 457 -1.19 -31.96 -14.11
CA ALA A 457 -2.12 -32.78 -13.30
C ALA A 457 -3.59 -32.34 -13.38
N ARG A 458 -3.87 -31.09 -13.77
CA ARG A 458 -5.24 -30.60 -13.97
C ARG A 458 -5.78 -30.94 -15.35
N LEU A 459 -4.91 -30.94 -16.37
CA LEU A 459 -5.29 -31.19 -17.77
C LEU A 459 -5.22 -32.66 -18.16
N THR A 460 -4.56 -33.49 -17.34
CA THR A 460 -4.39 -34.94 -17.54
C THR A 460 -4.66 -35.68 -16.24
N ASP A 461 -4.66 -37.01 -16.25
CA ASP A 461 -4.72 -37.82 -15.02
C ASP A 461 -3.36 -38.01 -14.34
N PHE A 462 -2.40 -37.12 -14.62
CA PHE A 462 -1.05 -37.18 -14.05
C PHE A 462 -1.07 -37.05 -12.53
N LYS A 463 -0.31 -37.94 -11.87
CA LYS A 463 -0.02 -37.92 -10.44
C LYS A 463 1.47 -38.04 -10.24
N LEU A 464 1.99 -37.26 -9.30
CA LEU A 464 3.42 -37.25 -9.02
C LEU A 464 3.78 -38.47 -8.17
N THR A 465 4.78 -39.24 -8.58
CA THR A 465 5.21 -40.46 -7.87
C THR A 465 6.34 -40.18 -6.88
N GLU A 466 6.56 -41.12 -5.98
CA GLU A 466 7.70 -41.07 -5.05
C GLU A 466 9.03 -41.00 -5.81
N SER A 467 9.24 -41.83 -6.83
CA SER A 467 10.45 -41.82 -7.65
C SER A 467 10.70 -40.46 -8.30
N MET A 468 9.65 -39.83 -8.84
CA MET A 468 9.76 -38.49 -9.41
C MET A 468 10.18 -37.46 -8.34
N LEU A 469 9.66 -37.52 -7.11
CA LEU A 469 10.11 -36.63 -6.02
C LEU A 469 11.56 -36.88 -5.61
N GLN A 470 12.00 -38.14 -5.59
CA GLN A 470 13.37 -38.48 -5.25
C GLN A 470 14.35 -37.92 -6.29
N ASP A 471 13.98 -38.04 -7.56
CA ASP A 471 14.74 -37.58 -8.72
C ASP A 471 14.69 -36.05 -8.94
N TYR A 472 13.87 -35.31 -8.18
CA TYR A 472 13.95 -33.84 -8.22
C TYR A 472 15.29 -33.39 -7.64
N ALA A 473 16.01 -32.55 -8.40
CA ALA A 473 17.22 -31.91 -7.93
C ALA A 473 16.94 -31.17 -6.61
N TYR A 474 17.68 -31.55 -5.57
CA TYR A 474 17.63 -30.94 -4.24
C TYR A 474 19.04 -30.47 -3.90
N ASP A 475 19.33 -29.24 -4.28
CA ASP A 475 20.51 -28.53 -3.79
C ASP A 475 20.11 -27.72 -2.55
N ARG A 476 20.84 -27.93 -1.45
CA ARG A 476 20.57 -27.31 -0.16
C ARG A 476 20.88 -25.82 -0.15
N GLU A 477 21.70 -25.35 -1.08
CA GLU A 477 22.12 -23.95 -1.20
C GLU A 477 21.32 -23.17 -2.25
N GLN A 478 20.54 -23.88 -3.08
CA GLN A 478 19.77 -23.26 -4.15
C GLN A 478 18.52 -22.55 -3.61
N LYS A 479 18.61 -21.23 -3.58
CA LYS A 479 17.49 -20.33 -3.30
C LYS A 479 16.88 -19.83 -4.60
N ASP A 480 15.57 -19.60 -4.62
CA ASP A 480 14.93 -18.86 -5.70
C ASP A 480 15.15 -17.35 -5.57
N ASP A 481 14.60 -16.59 -6.53
CA ASP A 481 14.74 -15.13 -6.63
C ASP A 481 14.30 -14.39 -5.34
N ASP A 482 13.42 -15.01 -4.54
CA ASP A 482 12.90 -14.49 -3.27
C ASP A 482 13.69 -14.99 -2.04
N GLY A 483 14.80 -15.71 -2.25
CA GLY A 483 15.66 -16.23 -1.20
C GLY A 483 15.12 -17.49 -0.51
N PHE A 484 14.05 -18.10 -1.02
CA PHE A 484 13.45 -19.32 -0.47
C PHE A 484 14.03 -20.57 -1.13
N ASP A 485 14.02 -21.69 -0.41
CA ASP A 485 14.44 -22.96 -0.96
C ASP A 485 13.50 -23.42 -2.08
N SER A 486 14.09 -23.76 -3.23
CA SER A 486 13.36 -24.14 -4.44
C SER A 486 12.46 -25.36 -4.21
N PHE A 487 12.95 -26.40 -3.52
CA PHE A 487 12.16 -27.61 -3.25
C PHE A 487 11.00 -27.33 -2.29
N ASP A 488 11.24 -26.55 -1.24
CA ASP A 488 10.21 -26.10 -0.29
C ASP A 488 9.08 -25.33 -1.00
N ASN A 489 9.42 -24.45 -1.92
CA ASN A 489 8.44 -23.65 -2.64
C ASN A 489 7.62 -24.48 -3.65
N MET A 490 8.25 -25.45 -4.31
CA MET A 490 7.54 -26.43 -5.13
C MET A 490 6.54 -27.23 -4.29
N ILE A 491 6.99 -27.83 -3.18
CA ILE A 491 6.13 -28.64 -2.30
C ILE A 491 5.07 -27.77 -1.62
N GLY A 492 5.39 -26.53 -1.24
CA GLY A 492 4.44 -25.57 -0.67
C GLY A 492 3.30 -25.23 -1.65
N THR A 493 3.63 -25.11 -2.94
CA THR A 493 2.66 -24.89 -4.02
C THR A 493 1.77 -26.11 -4.24
N LEU A 494 2.35 -27.31 -4.26
CA LEU A 494 1.64 -28.57 -4.49
C LEU A 494 0.89 -29.10 -3.26
N GLY A 495 1.34 -28.75 -2.05
CA GLY A 495 0.95 -29.38 -0.79
C GLY A 495 -0.52 -29.25 -0.44
N GLN A 496 -1.22 -28.28 -1.03
CA GLN A 496 -2.66 -28.05 -0.87
C GLN A 496 -3.53 -28.97 -1.74
N TYR A 497 -2.94 -29.64 -2.74
CA TYR A 497 -3.67 -30.39 -3.76
C TYR A 497 -3.35 -31.88 -3.65
N GLU A 498 -4.12 -32.59 -2.83
CA GLU A 498 -3.96 -34.05 -2.59
C GLU A 498 -4.00 -34.88 -3.88
N ARG A 499 -4.79 -34.44 -4.88
CA ARG A 499 -4.87 -35.11 -6.19
C ARG A 499 -3.53 -35.13 -6.94
N VAL A 500 -2.68 -34.13 -6.72
CA VAL A 500 -1.40 -33.95 -7.45
C VAL A 500 -0.24 -34.55 -6.68
N LEU A 501 -0.20 -34.32 -5.36
CA LEU A 501 0.83 -34.84 -4.45
C LEU A 501 0.22 -35.92 -3.54
N PRO A 502 0.41 -37.21 -3.84
CA PRO A 502 -0.29 -38.30 -3.16
C PRO A 502 -0.01 -38.38 -1.66
N ALA A 503 -1.00 -38.85 -0.89
CA ALA A 503 -0.85 -39.17 0.53
C ALA A 503 -0.29 -40.59 0.73
N THR A 504 0.94 -40.83 0.27
CA THR A 504 1.65 -42.10 0.49
C THR A 504 2.75 -41.95 1.52
N GLU A 505 3.14 -43.07 2.15
CA GLU A 505 4.24 -43.09 3.13
C GLU A 505 5.54 -42.55 2.52
N GLY A 506 5.93 -43.00 1.32
CA GLY A 506 7.15 -42.56 0.66
C GLY A 506 7.19 -41.06 0.34
N VAL A 507 6.09 -40.49 -0.14
CA VAL A 507 5.98 -39.02 -0.35
C VAL A 507 6.10 -38.28 0.99
N GLY A 508 5.46 -38.80 2.04
CA GLY A 508 5.55 -38.24 3.38
C GLY A 508 6.97 -38.24 3.94
N VAL A 509 7.71 -39.33 3.75
CA VAL A 509 9.13 -39.43 4.13
C VAL A 509 9.96 -38.35 3.44
N ILE A 510 9.83 -38.21 2.12
CA ILE A 510 10.62 -37.22 1.35
C ILE A 510 10.32 -35.79 1.81
N VAL A 511 9.04 -35.45 2.00
CA VAL A 511 8.64 -34.10 2.46
C VAL A 511 9.18 -33.83 3.86
N LEU A 512 9.05 -34.79 4.78
CA LEU A 512 9.52 -34.65 6.16
C LEU A 512 11.04 -34.65 6.30
N GLU A 513 11.77 -35.26 5.36
CA GLU A 513 13.23 -35.29 5.35
C GLU A 513 13.86 -34.05 4.70
N ARG A 514 13.17 -33.41 3.74
CA ARG A 514 13.77 -32.35 2.90
C ARG A 514 13.20 -30.94 3.11
N CYS A 515 11.96 -30.80 3.60
CA CYS A 515 11.28 -29.50 3.69
C CYS A 515 11.44 -28.83 5.07
N ILE A 516 11.29 -27.50 5.12
CA ILE A 516 11.17 -26.74 6.36
C ILE A 516 9.85 -27.03 7.09
N ASP A 517 9.82 -26.70 8.38
CA ASP A 517 8.67 -26.91 9.26
C ASP A 517 7.35 -26.42 8.69
N ARG A 518 7.35 -25.21 8.13
CA ARG A 518 6.13 -24.58 7.61
C ARG A 518 5.51 -25.43 6.51
N VAL A 519 6.33 -25.93 5.59
CA VAL A 519 5.90 -26.72 4.43
C VAL A 519 5.51 -28.13 4.88
N ALA A 520 6.32 -28.77 5.73
CA ALA A 520 6.02 -30.08 6.33
C ALA A 520 4.70 -30.09 7.12
N LYS A 521 4.50 -29.10 8.00
CA LYS A 521 3.25 -28.93 8.78
C LYS A 521 2.04 -28.73 7.85
N ARG A 522 2.20 -27.93 6.80
CA ARG A 522 1.16 -27.69 5.80
C ARG A 522 0.80 -28.98 5.06
N PHE A 523 1.79 -29.76 4.62
CA PHE A 523 1.58 -31.05 3.96
C PHE A 523 0.75 -32.02 4.83
N LEU A 524 1.11 -32.16 6.12
CA LEU A 524 0.41 -33.02 7.09
C LEU A 524 -1.01 -32.51 7.43
N ARG A 525 -1.24 -31.20 7.39
CA ARG A 525 -2.55 -30.59 7.64
C ARG A 525 -3.55 -30.96 6.55
N TYR A 526 -3.14 -30.94 5.27
CA TYR A 526 -4.03 -31.27 4.14
C TYR A 526 -4.19 -32.78 3.92
N ARG A 527 -3.51 -33.63 4.70
CA ARG A 527 -3.59 -35.10 4.61
C ARG A 527 -3.88 -35.70 5.98
N PRO A 528 -5.09 -35.49 6.53
CA PRO A 528 -5.44 -35.95 7.88
C PRO A 528 -5.41 -37.47 8.01
N ASN A 529 -5.64 -38.21 6.91
CA ASN A 529 -5.74 -39.67 6.90
C ASN A 529 -4.41 -40.38 6.60
N LEU A 530 -3.30 -39.65 6.44
CA LEU A 530 -1.99 -40.23 6.17
C LEU A 530 -1.49 -40.95 7.44
N PRO A 531 -1.28 -42.29 7.41
CA PRO A 531 -0.82 -43.03 8.58
C PRO A 531 0.58 -42.58 8.98
N ILE A 532 0.74 -42.20 10.25
CA ILE A 532 2.02 -41.77 10.80
C ILE A 532 2.82 -43.01 11.23
N THR A 533 3.88 -43.33 10.50
CA THR A 533 4.72 -44.50 10.73
C THR A 533 6.07 -44.13 11.36
N ASP A 534 6.81 -45.12 11.86
CA ASP A 534 8.14 -44.87 12.44
C ASP A 534 9.14 -44.33 11.40
N LYS A 535 8.91 -44.56 10.11
CA LYS A 535 9.71 -43.97 9.04
C LYS A 535 9.58 -42.45 8.98
N PHE A 536 8.43 -41.88 9.37
CA PHE A 536 8.25 -40.42 9.41
C PHE A 536 9.08 -39.79 10.52
N LEU A 537 9.18 -40.48 11.66
CA LEU A 537 10.03 -40.05 12.77
C LEU A 537 11.51 -40.07 12.34
N GLN A 538 11.94 -41.17 11.70
CA GLN A 538 13.30 -41.27 11.14
C GLN A 538 13.59 -40.22 10.06
N ALA A 539 12.61 -39.88 9.23
CA ALA A 539 12.72 -38.85 8.21
C ALA A 539 12.96 -37.45 8.82
N VAL A 540 12.20 -37.09 9.86
CA VAL A 540 12.38 -35.83 10.59
C VAL A 540 13.75 -35.77 11.26
N GLU A 541 14.25 -36.88 11.80
CA GLU A 541 15.59 -36.94 12.41
C GLU A 541 16.71 -36.70 11.39
N ARG A 542 16.52 -37.12 10.14
CA ARG A 542 17.45 -36.89 9.03
C ARG A 542 17.32 -35.50 8.42
N ASN A 543 16.26 -34.75 8.76
CA ASN A 543 16.02 -33.42 8.21
C ASN A 543 16.99 -32.38 8.79
N PRO A 544 17.81 -31.72 7.96
CA PRO A 544 18.78 -30.72 8.43
C PRO A 544 18.19 -29.31 8.58
N LYS A 545 16.97 -29.06 8.09
CA LYS A 545 16.33 -27.73 8.00
C LYS A 545 15.17 -27.53 8.97
N ALA A 546 14.57 -28.62 9.46
CA ALA A 546 13.39 -28.58 10.30
C ALA A 546 13.71 -28.46 11.80
N ASN A 547 12.82 -27.85 12.57
CA ASN A 547 12.76 -28.00 14.01
C ASN A 547 12.26 -29.41 14.33
N LYS A 548 13.23 -30.29 14.60
CA LYS A 548 12.99 -31.71 14.89
C LYS A 548 12.02 -31.90 16.05
N GLU A 549 12.24 -31.19 17.17
CA GLU A 549 11.40 -31.29 18.37
C GLU A 549 9.95 -30.90 18.07
N GLY A 550 9.76 -29.80 17.34
CA GLY A 550 8.44 -29.31 16.95
C GLY A 550 7.67 -30.23 16.00
N LEU A 551 8.36 -30.83 15.01
CA LEU A 551 7.73 -31.79 14.08
C LEU A 551 7.46 -33.14 14.74
N LEU A 552 8.39 -33.67 15.55
CA LEU A 552 8.20 -34.94 16.27
C LEU A 552 7.02 -34.84 17.26
N SER A 553 6.90 -33.74 17.99
CA SER A 553 5.74 -33.47 18.86
C SER A 553 4.41 -33.47 18.09
N LEU A 554 4.38 -32.84 16.91
CA LEU A 554 3.21 -32.84 16.04
C LEU A 554 2.84 -34.23 15.53
N LEU A 555 3.83 -35.02 15.12
CA LEU A 555 3.63 -36.40 14.64
C LEU A 555 3.12 -37.30 15.76
N ALA A 556 3.65 -37.17 16.98
CA ALA A 556 3.18 -37.90 18.16
C ALA A 556 1.71 -37.62 18.48
N ARG A 557 1.30 -36.34 18.44
CA ARG A 557 -0.11 -35.93 18.63
C ARG A 557 -1.06 -36.44 17.54
N LYS A 558 -0.56 -36.68 16.32
CA LYS A 558 -1.35 -37.23 15.20
C LYS A 558 -1.39 -38.76 15.18
N ARG A 559 -0.47 -39.42 15.90
CA ARG A 559 -0.37 -40.88 16.02
C ARG A 559 -1.33 -41.45 17.07
N GLY A 560 -1.63 -40.67 18.12
CA GLY A 560 -2.72 -40.91 19.06
C GLY A 560 -4.02 -40.28 18.56
#